data_AF-A0A2L1GLW9-F1
#
_entry.id   AF-A0A2L1GLW9-F1
#
_cell.length_a   1.000
_cell.length_b   1.000
_cell.length_c   1.000
_cell.angle_alpha   90.00
_cell.angle_beta   90.00
_cell.angle_gamma   90.00
#
_symmetry.space_group_name_H-M   'P 1'
#
loop_
_entity.id
_entity.type
_entity.pdbx_description
1 polymer ?
#
loop_
_entity_poly.entity_id
_entity_poly.type
_entity_poly.pdbx_seq_one_letter_code
_entity_poly.pdbx_strand_id
1 'polypeptide(L)'
;MQENKTQSPPQKSNPAQLLFEIFCAVIFLGMIGLVFYNAVLRKFFGSSFPPSEEWARFLFIYITFFGAIEAFIHHKHIAVDLLVNLLSGLTRKTVNILASAFSLLALGLLLYGGLINVQQTMDTRSVATGVNMALINGTLPLMAIAAILVELRSLWKIIRRPAALFHKGQG
;
A
#
# COMPACT_ATOMS: atom_id res chain seq x y z
N MET A 1 -11.96 -7.40 -42.79
CA MET A 1 -11.33 -6.42 -41.88
C MET A 1 -11.54 -6.93 -40.47
N GLN A 2 -10.46 -7.39 -39.85
CA GLN A 2 -10.43 -8.00 -38.53
C GLN A 2 -10.25 -6.91 -37.47
N GLU A 3 -11.11 -6.86 -36.46
CA GLU A 3 -10.75 -6.42 -35.09
C GLU A 3 -11.90 -6.74 -34.13
N ASN A 4 -12.14 -8.03 -33.82
CA ASN A 4 -12.96 -8.37 -32.65
C ASN A 4 -12.00 -8.64 -31.49
N LYS A 5 -11.88 -7.62 -30.65
CA LYS A 5 -11.10 -7.60 -29.41
C LYS A 5 -11.34 -8.90 -28.64
N THR A 6 -10.25 -9.58 -28.33
CA THR A 6 -10.14 -10.60 -27.30
C THR A 6 -10.71 -10.04 -26.00
N GLN A 7 -12.02 -10.17 -25.79
CA GLN A 7 -12.65 -9.95 -24.50
C GLN A 7 -12.11 -11.04 -23.57
N SER A 8 -11.12 -10.65 -22.77
CA SER A 8 -10.71 -11.35 -21.56
C SER A 8 -11.98 -11.78 -20.81
N PRO A 9 -12.11 -13.04 -20.38
CA PRO A 9 -13.30 -13.47 -19.66
C PRO A 9 -13.53 -12.54 -18.45
N PRO A 10 -14.78 -12.19 -18.10
CA PRO A 10 -15.06 -11.33 -16.95
C PRO A 10 -14.44 -11.98 -15.72
N GLN A 11 -13.39 -11.33 -15.21
CA GLN A 11 -12.68 -11.72 -14.01
C GLN A 11 -13.73 -11.82 -12.89
N LYS A 12 -14.00 -13.04 -12.44
CA LYS A 12 -15.01 -13.32 -11.41
C LYS A 12 -14.53 -12.66 -10.12
N SER A 13 -14.88 -11.40 -9.93
CA SER A 13 -14.53 -10.63 -8.75
C SER A 13 -15.19 -11.30 -7.55
N ASN A 14 -14.36 -11.66 -6.58
CA ASN A 14 -14.87 -12.25 -5.34
C ASN A 14 -15.77 -11.17 -4.70
N PRO A 15 -16.99 -11.47 -4.23
CA PRO A 15 -17.89 -10.44 -3.68
C PRO A 15 -17.24 -9.67 -2.51
N ALA A 16 -16.29 -10.29 -1.81
CA ALA A 16 -15.48 -9.65 -0.78
C ALA A 16 -14.55 -8.54 -1.31
N GLN A 17 -13.98 -8.69 -2.51
CA GLN A 17 -13.11 -7.67 -3.13
C GLN A 17 -13.92 -6.45 -3.56
N LEU A 18 -15.07 -6.69 -4.20
CA LEU A 18 -15.97 -5.61 -4.61
C LEU A 18 -16.48 -4.82 -3.39
N LEU A 19 -16.81 -5.51 -2.30
CA LEU A 19 -17.26 -4.88 -1.06
C LEU A 19 -16.15 -4.01 -0.43
N PHE A 20 -14.90 -4.49 -0.43
CA PHE A 20 -13.75 -3.73 0.04
C PHE A 20 -13.47 -2.50 -0.84
N GLU A 21 -13.56 -2.64 -2.16
CA GLU A 21 -13.37 -1.55 -3.12
C GLU A 21 -14.42 -0.45 -2.93
N ILE A 22 -15.70 -0.83 -2.80
CA ILE A 22 -16.81 0.10 -2.52
C ILE A 22 -16.60 0.78 -1.16
N PHE A 23 -16.20 0.03 -0.13
CA PHE A 23 -15.92 0.57 1.19
C PHE A 23 -14.79 1.62 1.17
N CYS A 24 -13.66 1.30 0.55
CA CYS A 24 -12.55 2.23 0.36
C CYS A 24 -12.99 3.48 -0.44
N ALA A 25 -13.73 3.29 -1.53
CA ALA A 25 -14.23 4.37 -2.37
C ALA A 25 -15.15 5.32 -1.59
N VAL A 26 -16.11 4.78 -0.84
CA VAL A 26 -17.05 5.58 -0.03
C VAL A 26 -16.33 6.42 1.00
N ILE A 27 -15.36 5.84 1.74
CA ILE A 27 -14.68 6.61 2.78
C ILE A 27 -13.69 7.62 2.16
N PHE A 28 -13.03 7.29 1.05
CA PHE A 28 -12.17 8.22 0.33
C PHE A 28 -12.96 9.43 -0.20
N LEU A 29 -14.13 9.18 -0.78
CA LEU A 29 -15.01 10.23 -1.31
C LEU A 29 -15.62 11.06 -0.17
N GLY A 30 -16.00 10.42 0.93
CA GLY A 30 -16.46 11.10 2.15
C GLY A 30 -15.39 12.01 2.76
N MET A 31 -14.13 11.56 2.78
CA MET A 31 -13.01 12.38 3.25
C MET A 31 -12.74 13.58 2.33
N ILE A 32 -12.71 13.38 1.00
CA ILE A 32 -12.57 14.48 0.04
C ILE A 32 -13.68 15.52 0.27
N GLY A 33 -14.93 15.05 0.43
CA GLY A 33 -16.07 15.90 0.74
C GLY A 33 -15.88 16.68 2.05
N LEU A 34 -15.38 16.03 3.11
CA LEU A 34 -15.16 16.67 4.42
C LEU A 34 -14.04 17.72 4.37
N VAL A 35 -12.96 17.45 3.66
CA VAL A 35 -11.85 18.40 3.48
C VAL A 35 -12.28 19.57 2.60
N PHE A 36 -13.02 19.30 1.52
CA PHE A 36 -13.56 20.34 0.65
C PHE A 36 -14.56 21.22 1.39
N TYR A 37 -15.48 20.61 2.16
CA TYR A 37 -16.44 21.34 2.99
C TYR A 37 -15.73 22.22 4.03
N ASN A 38 -14.72 21.70 4.73
CA ASN A 38 -13.92 22.49 5.66
C ASN A 38 -13.14 23.62 4.96
N ALA A 39 -12.60 23.38 3.75
CA ALA A 39 -11.91 24.41 2.98
C ALA A 39 -12.86 25.54 2.52
N VAL A 40 -14.10 25.20 2.14
CA VAL A 40 -15.15 26.16 1.79
C VAL A 40 -15.60 26.94 3.03
N LEU A 41 -15.90 26.28 4.15
CA LEU A 41 -16.24 26.96 5.41
C LEU A 41 -15.14 27.92 5.84
N ARG A 42 -13.89 27.48 5.79
CA ARG A 42 -12.73 28.29 6.15
C ARG A 42 -12.55 29.51 5.26
N LYS A 43 -12.75 29.38 3.94
CA LYS A 43 -12.59 30.49 2.99
C LYS A 43 -13.76 31.46 2.97
N PHE A 44 -14.99 31.01 3.21
CA PHE A 44 -16.20 31.82 3.03
C PHE A 44 -16.86 32.26 4.33
N PHE A 45 -16.77 31.47 5.41
CA PHE A 45 -17.41 31.77 6.70
C PHE A 45 -16.44 32.25 7.78
N GLY A 46 -15.12 32.22 7.52
CA GLY A 46 -14.11 32.67 8.49
C GLY A 46 -13.99 31.83 9.77
N SER A 47 -14.89 30.86 9.97
CA SER A 47 -14.82 29.84 11.01
C SER A 47 -14.37 28.51 10.40
N SER A 48 -13.36 27.91 11.02
CA SER A 48 -13.00 26.50 10.77
C SER A 48 -13.54 25.71 11.95
N PHE A 49 -13.97 24.45 11.77
CA PHE A 49 -14.15 23.50 12.86
C PHE A 49 -12.92 22.59 12.89
N PRO A 50 -11.82 22.99 13.57
CA PRO A 50 -10.51 22.35 13.44
C PRO A 50 -10.52 20.84 13.77
N PRO A 51 -11.35 20.34 14.72
CA PRO A 51 -11.43 18.91 14.99
C PRO A 51 -11.88 18.06 13.80
N SER A 52 -12.82 18.55 12.97
CA SER A 52 -13.33 17.76 11.82
C SER A 52 -12.27 17.58 10.73
N GLU A 53 -11.35 18.52 10.57
CA GLU A 53 -10.27 18.43 9.59
C GLU A 53 -9.23 17.38 10.01
N GLU A 54 -8.93 17.30 11.30
CA GLU A 54 -8.00 16.29 11.84
C GLU A 54 -8.59 14.87 11.76
N TRP A 55 -9.86 14.68 12.12
CA TRP A 55 -10.51 13.37 12.01
C TRP A 55 -10.57 12.86 10.57
N ALA A 56 -10.85 13.73 9.60
CA ALA A 56 -10.78 13.37 8.17
C ALA A 56 -9.38 12.88 7.79
N ARG A 57 -8.34 13.58 8.26
CA ARG A 57 -6.95 13.22 8.00
C ARG A 57 -6.55 11.89 8.66
N PHE A 58 -7.05 11.60 9.86
CA PHE A 58 -6.79 10.32 10.51
C PHE A 58 -7.47 9.17 9.77
N LEU A 59 -8.75 9.32 9.43
CA LEU A 59 -9.47 8.32 8.63
C LEU A 59 -8.78 8.08 7.29
N PHE A 60 -8.29 9.12 6.63
CA PHE A 60 -7.50 9.00 5.42
C PHE A 60 -6.32 8.04 5.55
N ILE A 61 -5.53 8.24 6.60
CA ILE A 61 -4.31 7.48 6.87
C ILE A 61 -4.67 6.00 7.04
N TYR A 62 -5.72 5.70 7.82
CA TYR A 62 -6.17 4.32 8.02
C TYR A 62 -6.67 3.67 6.71
N ILE A 63 -7.43 4.35 5.87
CA ILE A 63 -7.90 3.77 4.59
C ILE A 63 -6.75 3.56 3.62
N THR A 64 -5.84 4.53 3.53
CA THR A 64 -4.64 4.42 2.70
C THR A 64 -3.80 3.23 3.12
N PHE A 65 -3.68 3.01 4.43
CA PHE A 65 -3.01 1.84 5.00
C PHE A 65 -3.70 0.53 4.61
N PHE A 66 -5.03 0.43 4.75
CA PHE A 66 -5.78 -0.78 4.37
C PHE A 66 -5.66 -1.06 2.87
N GLY A 67 -5.80 -0.02 2.03
CA GLY A 67 -5.61 -0.13 0.59
C GLY A 67 -4.18 -0.50 0.20
N ALA A 68 -3.18 0.03 0.91
CA ALA A 68 -1.79 -0.33 0.70
C ALA A 68 -1.51 -1.80 1.03
N ILE A 69 -2.05 -2.33 2.13
CA ILE A 69 -1.88 -3.76 2.47
C ILE A 69 -2.49 -4.66 1.39
N GLU A 70 -3.69 -4.34 0.93
CA GLU A 70 -4.36 -5.11 -0.13
C GLU A 70 -3.55 -5.06 -1.43
N ALA A 71 -3.12 -3.86 -1.85
CA ALA A 71 -2.27 -3.68 -3.01
C ALA A 71 -0.91 -4.40 -2.87
N PHE A 72 -0.29 -4.37 -1.68
CA PHE A 72 0.95 -5.09 -1.40
C PHE A 72 0.77 -6.61 -1.50
N ILE A 73 -0.39 -7.15 -1.14
CA ILE A 73 -0.67 -8.59 -1.28
C ILE A 73 -0.82 -8.97 -2.76
N HIS A 74 -1.45 -8.12 -3.57
CA HIS A 74 -1.80 -8.43 -4.95
C HIS A 74 -0.75 -8.01 -6.01
N HIS A 75 0.05 -6.97 -5.78
CA HIS A 75 0.86 -6.32 -6.81
C HIS A 75 2.36 -6.24 -6.49
N LYS A 76 2.82 -7.14 -5.63
CA LYS A 76 4.04 -6.95 -4.83
C LYS A 76 5.34 -6.64 -5.59
N HIS A 77 5.48 -7.10 -6.84
CA HIS A 77 6.69 -6.89 -7.64
C HIS A 77 6.44 -6.71 -9.14
N ILE A 78 5.27 -6.23 -9.56
CA ILE A 78 4.91 -6.21 -10.99
C ILE A 78 5.98 -5.56 -11.87
N ALA A 79 6.55 -4.42 -11.46
CA ALA A 79 7.58 -3.73 -12.24
C ALA A 79 8.88 -4.54 -12.38
N VAL A 80 9.33 -5.18 -11.30
CA VAL A 80 10.54 -6.04 -11.31
C VAL A 80 10.25 -7.34 -12.05
N ASP A 81 9.06 -7.94 -11.84
CA ASP A 81 8.62 -9.16 -12.51
C ASP A 81 8.61 -8.98 -14.03
N LEU A 82 8.16 -7.82 -14.53
CA LEU A 82 8.21 -7.50 -15.96
C LEU A 82 9.66 -7.49 -16.50
N LEU A 83 10.60 -6.87 -15.78
CA LEU A 83 12.01 -6.85 -16.17
C LEU A 83 12.65 -8.24 -16.08
N VAL A 84 12.34 -8.99 -15.02
CA VAL A 84 12.83 -10.35 -14.75
C VAL A 84 12.22 -11.36 -15.74
N ASN A 85 11.02 -11.11 -16.27
CA ASN A 85 10.39 -11.95 -17.30
C ASN A 85 11.13 -11.91 -18.64
N LEU A 86 11.95 -10.89 -18.91
CA LEU A 86 12.82 -10.84 -20.10
C LEU A 86 14.08 -11.72 -19.94
N LEU A 87 14.37 -12.21 -18.73
CA LEU A 87 15.55 -13.03 -18.43
C LEU A 87 15.18 -14.51 -18.26
N SER A 88 16.04 -15.40 -18.75
CA SER A 88 15.86 -16.86 -18.66
C SER A 88 16.82 -17.54 -17.68
N GLY A 89 16.37 -18.61 -17.03
CA GLY A 89 17.25 -19.51 -16.26
C GLY A 89 17.71 -18.97 -14.90
N LEU A 90 18.96 -19.25 -14.53
CA LEU A 90 19.54 -18.89 -13.22
C LEU A 90 19.61 -17.37 -12.98
N THR A 91 19.89 -16.59 -14.03
CA THR A 91 19.99 -15.12 -13.95
C THR A 91 18.69 -14.49 -13.47
N ARG A 92 17.55 -15.06 -13.88
CA ARG A 92 16.21 -14.66 -13.43
C ARG A 92 16.05 -14.82 -11.91
N LYS A 93 16.51 -15.95 -11.36
CA LYS A 93 16.41 -16.23 -9.93
C LYS A 93 17.31 -15.29 -9.12
N THR A 94 18.52 -15.03 -9.57
CA THR A 94 19.46 -14.12 -8.89
C THR A 94 18.95 -12.69 -8.86
N VAL A 95 18.48 -12.16 -9.99
CA VAL A 95 17.94 -10.78 -10.05
C VAL A 95 16.71 -10.63 -9.17
N ASN A 96 15.82 -11.63 -9.15
CA ASN A 96 14.63 -11.59 -8.30
C ASN A 96 14.99 -11.59 -6.80
N ILE A 97 15.97 -12.41 -6.39
CA ILE A 97 16.47 -12.40 -5.00
C ILE A 97 17.09 -11.05 -4.65
N LEU A 98 17.87 -10.46 -5.56
CA LEU A 98 18.51 -9.16 -5.35
C LEU A 98 17.47 -8.04 -5.20
N ALA A 99 16.44 -8.05 -6.03
CA ALA A 99 15.35 -7.07 -5.98
C ALA A 99 14.51 -7.19 -4.70
N SER A 100 14.19 -8.41 -4.28
CA SER A 100 13.53 -8.64 -2.98
C SER A 100 14.42 -8.19 -1.82
N ALA A 101 15.73 -8.43 -1.87
CA ALA A 101 16.65 -7.96 -0.83
C ALA A 101 16.68 -6.42 -0.74
N PHE A 102 16.73 -5.73 -1.88
CA PHE A 102 16.68 -4.27 -1.92
C PHE A 102 15.33 -3.73 -1.41
N SER A 103 14.23 -4.39 -1.76
CA SER A 103 12.89 -4.07 -1.27
C SER A 103 12.78 -4.23 0.26
N LEU A 104 13.34 -5.31 0.81
CA LEU A 104 13.44 -5.53 2.25
C LEU A 104 14.27 -4.46 2.95
N LEU A 105 15.38 -4.03 2.33
CA LEU A 105 16.21 -2.94 2.85
C LEU A 105 15.42 -1.62 2.87
N ALA A 106 14.76 -1.27 1.78
CA ALA A 106 13.92 -0.07 1.70
C ALA A 106 12.78 -0.07 2.73
N LEU A 107 12.10 -1.21 2.90
CA LEU A 107 11.07 -1.38 3.92
C LEU A 107 11.64 -1.31 5.35
N GLY A 108 12.86 -1.80 5.57
CA GLY A 108 13.57 -1.67 6.85
C GLY A 108 13.90 -0.22 7.19
N LEU A 109 14.38 0.56 6.22
CA LEU A 109 14.57 2.02 6.36
C LEU A 109 13.24 2.73 6.67
N LEU A 110 12.16 2.34 5.97
CA LEU A 110 10.83 2.90 6.21
C LEU A 110 10.34 2.60 7.63
N LEU A 111 10.55 1.37 8.13
CA LEU A 111 10.21 0.99 9.50
C LEU A 111 11.02 1.81 10.51
N TYR A 112 12.32 1.94 10.30
CA TYR A 112 13.19 2.72 11.19
C TYR A 112 12.80 4.20 11.23
N GLY A 113 12.58 4.83 10.08
CA GLY A 113 12.09 6.20 9.99
C GLY A 113 10.71 6.37 10.63
N GLY A 114 9.82 5.38 10.46
CA GLY A 114 8.50 5.37 11.10
C GLY A 114 8.57 5.28 12.62
N LEU A 115 9.47 4.45 13.17
CA LEU A 115 9.67 4.35 14.62
C LEU A 115 10.22 5.64 15.22
N ILE A 116 11.19 6.29 14.56
CA ILE A 116 11.67 7.62 14.97
C ILE A 116 10.54 8.63 14.95
N ASN A 117 9.74 8.63 13.87
CA ASN A 117 8.61 9.56 13.73
C ASN A 117 7.58 9.39 14.87
N VAL A 118 7.27 8.14 15.25
CA VAL A 118 6.42 7.85 16.41
C VAL A 118 7.06 8.38 17.69
N GLN A 119 8.33 8.07 17.92
CA GLN A 119 9.05 8.48 19.14
C GLN A 119 9.06 10.00 19.32
N GLN A 120 9.32 10.75 18.25
CA GLN A 120 9.28 12.21 18.26
C GLN A 120 7.88 12.77 18.52
N THR A 121 6.84 11.98 18.26
CA THR A 121 5.46 12.40 18.35
C THR A 121 4.77 11.91 19.64
N MET A 122 5.43 11.10 20.48
CA MET A 122 4.84 10.52 21.71
C MET A 122 4.37 11.56 22.72
N ASP A 123 5.10 12.68 22.82
CA ASP A 123 4.77 13.75 23.76
C ASP A 123 3.88 14.85 23.12
N THR A 124 3.54 14.70 21.84
CA THR A 124 2.73 15.66 21.09
C THR A 124 1.28 15.19 21.01
N ARG A 125 0.37 15.92 21.68
CA ARG A 125 -1.07 15.76 21.47
C ARG A 125 -1.55 16.67 20.35
N SER A 126 -2.55 16.22 19.61
CA SER A 126 -3.26 17.06 18.64
C SER A 126 -3.80 18.32 19.33
N VAL A 127 -3.63 19.46 18.66
CA VAL A 127 -3.99 20.79 19.16
C VAL A 127 -5.50 21.00 19.19
N ALA A 128 -6.26 20.33 18.31
CA ALA A 128 -7.72 20.51 18.22
C ALA A 128 -8.54 19.37 18.84
N THR A 129 -8.06 18.13 18.82
CA THR A 129 -8.79 16.96 19.35
C THR A 129 -8.18 16.34 20.61
N GLY A 130 -6.96 16.72 20.97
CA GLY A 130 -6.25 16.17 22.15
C GLY A 130 -5.85 14.70 22.01
N VAL A 131 -6.02 14.12 20.81
CA VAL A 131 -5.64 12.73 20.50
C VAL A 131 -4.12 12.61 20.48
N ASN A 132 -3.61 11.49 20.99
CA ASN A 132 -2.18 11.20 20.96
C ASN A 132 -1.74 10.92 19.51
N MET A 133 -0.91 11.79 18.95
CA MET A 133 -0.45 11.67 17.57
C MET A 133 0.46 10.45 17.35
N ALA A 134 1.03 9.86 18.42
CA ALA A 134 1.76 8.60 18.32
C ALA A 134 0.88 7.42 17.86
N LEU A 135 -0.43 7.44 18.13
CA LEU A 135 -1.34 6.40 17.65
C LEU A 135 -1.55 6.48 16.13
N ILE A 136 -1.59 7.70 15.59
CA ILE A 136 -1.76 7.93 14.16
C ILE A 136 -0.45 7.65 13.43
N ASN A 137 0.66 8.18 13.93
CA ASN A 137 1.98 7.95 13.33
C ASN A 137 2.45 6.50 13.50
N GLY A 138 1.91 5.77 14.49
CA GLY A 138 2.12 4.34 14.72
C GLY A 138 1.59 3.43 13.62
N THR A 139 0.68 3.94 12.77
CA THR A 139 0.20 3.21 11.60
C THR A 139 1.32 3.00 10.56
N LEU A 140 2.28 3.92 10.48
CA LEU A 140 3.39 3.84 9.53
C LEU A 140 4.35 2.66 9.81
N PRO A 141 4.90 2.47 11.03
CA PRO A 141 5.70 1.28 11.34
C PRO A 141 4.88 -0.01 11.25
N LEU A 142 3.59 0.02 11.62
CA LEU A 142 2.70 -1.14 11.44
C LEU A 142 2.62 -1.57 9.96
N MET A 143 2.62 -0.61 9.04
CA MET A 143 2.50 -0.86 7.60
C MET A 143 3.78 -1.49 7.07
N ALA A 144 4.90 -0.91 7.49
CA ALA A 144 6.21 -1.41 7.12
C ALA A 144 6.39 -2.85 7.61
N ILE A 145 5.97 -3.17 8.84
CA ILE A 145 6.00 -4.55 9.37
C ILE A 145 5.14 -5.48 8.50
N ALA A 146 3.90 -5.10 8.17
CA ALA A 146 3.03 -5.91 7.33
C ALA A 146 3.65 -6.15 5.93
N ALA A 147 4.18 -5.10 5.30
CA ALA A 147 4.85 -5.19 4.01
C ALA A 147 6.09 -6.09 4.05
N ILE A 148 6.92 -5.99 5.10
CA ILE A 148 8.08 -6.85 5.34
C ILE A 148 7.66 -8.30 5.46
N LEU A 149 6.63 -8.61 6.26
CA LEU A 149 6.17 -9.99 6.46
C LEU A 149 5.73 -10.65 5.15
N VAL A 150 4.98 -9.93 4.33
CA VAL A 150 4.56 -10.46 3.03
C VAL A 150 5.76 -10.59 2.08
N GLU A 151 6.76 -9.70 2.17
CA GLU A 151 7.96 -9.74 1.33
C GLU A 151 8.83 -10.94 1.68
N LEU A 152 9.00 -11.18 2.98
CA LEU A 152 9.71 -12.32 3.50
C LEU A 152 9.06 -13.64 3.08
N ARG A 153 7.72 -13.72 3.10
CA ARG A 153 6.98 -14.88 2.58
C ARG A 153 7.20 -15.09 1.09
N SER A 154 7.21 -14.02 0.30
CA SER A 154 7.47 -14.08 -1.14
C SER A 154 8.89 -14.59 -1.43
N LEU A 155 9.88 -13.98 -0.79
CA LEU A 155 11.30 -14.36 -0.90
C LEU A 155 11.50 -15.82 -0.50
N TRP A 156 10.87 -16.27 0.60
CA TRP A 156 10.98 -17.65 1.06
C TRP A 156 10.38 -18.65 0.05
N LYS A 157 9.27 -18.29 -0.59
CA LYS A 157 8.66 -19.09 -1.67
C LYS A 157 9.56 -19.17 -2.91
N ILE A 158 10.24 -18.09 -3.27
CA ILE A 158 11.20 -18.04 -4.39
C ILE A 158 12.43 -18.91 -4.10
N ILE A 159 12.95 -18.86 -2.87
CA ILE A 159 14.09 -19.67 -2.45
C ILE A 159 13.74 -21.16 -2.49
N ARG A 160 12.57 -21.53 -1.94
CA ARG A 160 12.08 -22.93 -1.90
C ARG A 160 11.75 -23.53 -3.27
N ARG A 161 11.48 -22.73 -4.30
CA ARG A 161 11.25 -23.25 -5.65
C ARG A 161 12.59 -23.62 -6.32
N PRO A 162 12.83 -24.91 -6.68
CA PRO A 162 14.05 -25.31 -7.34
C PRO A 162 14.16 -24.65 -8.73
N ALA A 163 15.37 -24.19 -9.07
CA ALA A 163 15.66 -23.46 -10.30
C ALA A 163 15.45 -24.29 -11.59
N ALA A 164 15.21 -25.60 -11.46
CA ALA A 164 15.11 -26.56 -12.56
C ALA A 164 13.87 -26.36 -13.48
N LEU A 165 12.86 -25.59 -13.05
CA LEU A 165 11.62 -25.37 -13.81
C LEU A 165 11.61 -24.09 -14.66
N PHE A 166 12.67 -23.27 -14.63
CA PHE A 166 12.79 -22.11 -15.51
C PHE A 166 13.41 -22.50 -16.87
N HIS A 167 12.91 -23.58 -17.47
CA HIS A 167 13.20 -23.86 -18.87
C HIS A 167 12.33 -22.95 -19.74
N LYS A 168 13.02 -22.19 -20.59
CA LYS A 168 12.51 -21.37 -21.68
C LYS A 168 11.28 -22.07 -22.30
N GLY A 169 10.10 -21.47 -22.15
CA GLY A 169 8.98 -21.80 -23.02
C GLY A 169 9.47 -21.68 -24.45
N GLN A 170 9.47 -22.80 -25.16
CA GLN A 170 9.79 -22.86 -26.58
C GLN A 170 8.68 -22.15 -27.36
N GLY A 171 9.06 -21.40 -28.39
CA GLY A 171 8.18 -20.92 -29.45
C GLY A 171 7.61 -19.54 -29.19
#